data_AF-A0A961T7H3-F1
#
_entry.id   AF-A0A961T7H3-F1
#
_cell.length_a   1.000
_cell.length_b   1.000
_cell.length_c   1.000
_cell.angle_alpha   90.00
_cell.angle_beta   90.00
_cell.angle_gamma   90.00
#
_symmetry.space_group_name_H-M   'P 1'
#
loop_
_entity.id
_entity.type
_entity.pdbx_description
1 polymer ?
#
loop_
_entity_poly.entity_id
_entity_poly.type
_entity_poly.pdbx_seq_one_letter_code
_entity_poly.pdbx_strand_id
1 'polypeptide(L)' 'NLLVREGAGFEISQGRLGPGRIHHCMRAIGQAERALESMCQRSVRREAFGKPLAQLGANFDIIANCRMEIE' A
#
# COMPACT_ATOMS: atom_id res chain seq x y z
N ASN A 1 -23.05 0.77 29.81
CA ASN A 1 -23.73 1.55 28.74
C ASN A 1 -24.01 0.65 27.55
N LEU A 2 -25.26 0.60 27.08
CA LEU A 2 -25.67 -0.13 25.88
C LEU A 2 -25.50 0.78 24.65
N LEU A 3 -24.93 0.26 23.58
CA LEU A 3 -24.84 0.95 22.30
C LEU A 3 -26.06 0.57 21.45
N VAL A 4 -26.95 1.54 21.21
CA VAL A 4 -28.23 1.36 20.51
C VAL A 4 -29.20 0.45 21.28
N ARG A 5 -29.58 -0.72 20.75
CA ARG A 5 -30.55 -1.66 21.34
C ARG A 5 -29.98 -3.07 21.40
N GLU A 6 -30.47 -3.87 22.35
CA GLU A 6 -30.11 -5.29 22.43
C GLU A 6 -30.45 -6.01 21.12
N GLY A 7 -29.54 -6.87 20.65
CA GLY A 7 -29.65 -7.56 19.36
C GLY A 7 -29.20 -6.76 18.12
N ALA A 8 -28.91 -5.45 18.21
CA ALA A 8 -28.52 -4.64 17.04
C ALA A 8 -27.02 -4.71 16.64
N GLY A 9 -26.22 -5.60 17.26
CA GLY A 9 -24.77 -5.66 17.03
C GLY A 9 -24.39 -5.97 15.57
N PHE A 10 -25.19 -6.78 14.88
CA PHE A 10 -24.96 -7.08 13.45
C PHE A 10 -25.16 -5.85 12.57
N GLU A 11 -26.26 -5.12 12.77
CA GLU A 11 -26.59 -3.90 12.03
C GLU A 11 -25.48 -2.84 12.16
N ILE A 12 -25.02 -2.61 13.39
CA ILE A 12 -23.92 -1.67 13.69
C ILE A 12 -22.64 -2.10 12.98
N SER A 13 -22.32 -3.41 13.02
CA SER A 13 -21.10 -3.94 12.42
C SER A 13 -21.12 -3.83 10.89
N GLN A 14 -22.26 -4.13 10.26
CA GLN A 14 -22.42 -3.98 8.81
C GLN A 14 -22.32 -2.51 8.37
N GLY A 15 -22.93 -1.58 9.12
CA GLY A 15 -22.83 -0.15 8.84
C GLY A 15 -21.40 0.39 8.85
N ARG A 16 -20.50 -0.23 9.63
CA ARG A 16 -19.08 0.14 9.68
C ARG A 16 -18.22 -0.56 8.63
N LEU A 17 -18.66 -1.73 8.15
CA LEU A 17 -17.87 -2.58 7.25
C LEU A 17 -17.58 -1.89 5.90
N GLY A 18 -18.59 -1.26 5.30
CA GLY A 18 -18.46 -0.56 4.02
C GLY A 18 -17.41 0.56 4.06
N PRO A 19 -17.59 1.60 4.89
CA PRO A 19 -16.60 2.67 5.04
C PRO A 19 -15.24 2.18 5.51
N GLY A 20 -15.22 1.18 6.40
CA GLY A 20 -13.99 0.57 6.90
C GLY A 20 -13.12 0.00 5.78
N ARG A 21 -13.71 -0.75 4.83
CA ARG A 21 -12.99 -1.30 3.68
C ARG A 21 -12.35 -0.21 2.83
N ILE A 22 -13.10 0.84 2.50
CA ILE A 22 -12.59 1.97 1.70
C ILE A 22 -11.42 2.65 2.43
N HIS A 23 -11.55 2.88 3.74
CA HIS A 23 -10.46 3.46 4.54
C HIS A 23 -9.21 2.58 4.56
N HIS A 24 -9.36 1.26 4.65
CA HIS A 24 -8.23 0.34 4.59
C HIS A 24 -7.55 0.36 3.21
N CYS A 25 -8.32 0.34 2.12
CA CYS A 25 -7.78 0.44 0.76
C CYS A 25 -7.02 1.76 0.55
N MET A 26 -7.60 2.90 0.95
CA MET A 26 -6.94 4.20 0.84
C MET A 26 -5.62 4.26 1.61
N ARG A 27 -5.55 3.66 2.81
CA ARG A 27 -4.29 3.56 3.57
C ARG A 27 -3.28 2.67 2.88
N ALA A 28 -3.71 1.55 2.31
CA ALA A 28 -2.83 0.64 1.59
C ALA A 28 -2.20 1.31 0.36
N ILE A 29 -2.99 2.10 -0.40
CA ILE A 29 -2.48 2.90 -1.52
C ILE A 29 -1.41 3.90 -1.04
N GLY A 30 -1.69 4.66 0.02
CA GLY A 30 -0.70 5.60 0.57
C GLY A 30 0.58 4.93 1.08
N GLN A 31 0.49 3.73 1.65
CA GLN A 31 1.65 2.94 2.05
C GLN A 31 2.44 2.44 0.84
N ALA A 32 1.76 1.99 -0.21
CA ALA A 32 2.38 1.54 -1.44
C ALA A 32 3.13 2.67 -2.16
N GLU A 33 2.54 3.87 -2.23
CA GLU A 33 3.21 5.07 -2.77
C GLU A 33 4.49 5.40 -2.02
N ARG A 34 4.45 5.37 -0.67
CA ARG A 34 5.64 5.66 0.14
C ARG A 34 6.72 4.59 0.00
N ALA A 35 6.32 3.32 -0.15
CA ALA A 35 7.23 2.22 -0.41
C ALA A 35 7.90 2.35 -1.78
N LEU A 36 7.14 2.70 -2.82
CA LEU A 36 7.65 2.94 -4.16
C LEU A 36 8.65 4.10 -4.20
N GLU A 37 8.32 5.22 -3.56
CA GLU A 37 9.24 6.36 -3.43
C GLU A 37 10.57 5.94 -2.78
N SER A 38 10.49 5.20 -1.67
CA SER A 38 11.66 4.71 -0.94
C SER A 38 12.48 3.75 -1.80
N MET A 39 11.83 2.89 -2.58
CA MET A 39 12.47 1.96 -3.51
C MET A 39 13.22 2.72 -4.61
N CYS A 40 12.60 3.71 -5.26
CA CYS A 40 13.22 4.55 -6.28
C CYS A 40 14.43 5.32 -5.76
N GLN A 41 14.32 5.95 -4.58
CA GLN A 41 15.44 6.66 -3.96
C GLN A 41 16.61 5.72 -3.63
N ARG A 42 16.30 4.54 -3.10
CA ARG A 42 17.30 3.52 -2.76
C ARG A 42 17.97 2.96 -4.00
N SER A 43 17.22 2.72 -5.07
CA SER A 43 17.69 2.02 -6.26
C SER A 43 18.76 2.82 -7.03
N VAL A 44 18.67 4.15 -6.99
CA VAL A 44 19.67 5.05 -7.61
C VAL A 44 20.80 5.46 -6.66
N ARG A 45 20.53 5.56 -5.35
CA ARG A 45 21.54 5.98 -4.36
C ARG A 45 22.56 4.89 -4.02
N ARG A 46 22.20 3.62 -4.23
CA ARG A 46 23.05 2.49 -3.87
C ARG A 46 23.65 1.83 -5.09
N GLU A 47 24.93 1.57 -5.00
CA GLU A 47 25.64 0.72 -5.94
C GLU A 47 25.91 -0.68 -5.36
N ALA A 48 25.83 -1.68 -6.22
CA ALA A 48 26.32 -3.03 -5.99
C ALA A 48 26.80 -3.60 -7.33
N PHE A 49 27.84 -4.43 -7.31
CA PHE A 49 28.40 -5.03 -8.53
C PHE A 49 28.77 -3.97 -9.60
N GLY A 50 29.31 -2.83 -9.17
CA GLY A 50 29.85 -1.78 -10.05
C GLY A 50 28.82 -0.89 -10.73
N LYS A 51 27.53 -0.96 -10.37
CA LYS A 51 26.48 -0.07 -10.90
C LYS A 51 25.34 0.18 -9.91
N PRO A 52 24.51 1.22 -10.12
CA PRO A 52 23.32 1.45 -9.31
C PRO A 52 22.39 0.24 -9.30
N LEU A 53 21.70 0.00 -8.18
CA LEU A 53 20.79 -1.14 -8.05
C LEU A 53 19.71 -1.14 -9.15
N ALA A 54 19.22 0.04 -9.55
CA ALA A 54 18.24 0.16 -10.64
C ALA A 54 18.70 -0.47 -11.96
N GLN A 55 20.01 -0.57 -12.20
CA GLN A 55 20.60 -1.11 -13.44
C GLN A 55 21.02 -2.59 -13.32
N LEU A 56 20.70 -3.24 -12.20
CA LEU A 56 20.97 -4.66 -11.98
C LEU A 56 19.74 -5.50 -12.34
N GLY A 57 19.91 -6.45 -13.25
CA GLY A 57 18.86 -7.40 -13.63
C GLY A 57 17.57 -6.70 -14.06
N ALA A 58 16.45 -7.20 -13.56
CA ALA A 58 15.11 -6.69 -13.86
C ALA A 58 14.62 -5.61 -12.87
N ASN A 59 15.51 -4.99 -12.10
CA ASN A 59 15.09 -4.05 -11.05
C ASN A 59 14.32 -2.85 -11.61
N PHE A 60 14.66 -2.39 -12.81
CA PHE A 60 13.91 -1.31 -13.47
C PHE A 60 12.47 -1.76 -13.81
N ASP A 61 12.30 -2.97 -14.35
CA ASP A 61 10.98 -3.54 -14.68
C ASP A 61 10.13 -3.78 -13.44
N ILE A 62 10.74 -4.24 -12.35
CA ILE A 62 10.06 -4.44 -11.05
C ILE A 62 9.52 -3.10 -10.53
N ILE A 63 10.34 -2.03 -10.57
CA ILE A 63 9.91 -0.69 -10.16
C ILE A 63 8.73 -0.21 -11.02
N ALA A 64 8.78 -0.44 -12.33
CA ALA A 64 7.70 -0.08 -13.25
C ALA A 64 6.41 -0.87 -12.96
N ASN A 65 6.51 -2.18 -12.73
CA ASN A 65 5.36 -3.02 -12.36
C ASN A 65 4.72 -2.56 -11.05
N CYS A 66 5.53 -2.23 -10.03
CA CYS A 66 5.00 -1.70 -8.78
C CYS A 66 4.22 -0.38 -8.96
N ARG A 67 4.63 0.51 -9.89
CA ARG A 67 3.85 1.71 -10.22
C ARG A 67 2.50 1.32 -10.86
N MET A 68 2.52 0.41 -11.83
CA MET A 68 1.29 -0.03 -12.51
C MET A 68 0.31 -0.74 -11.58
N GLU A 69 0.79 -1.44 -10.55
CA GLU A 69 -0.09 -2.11 -9.56
C GLU A 69 -0.75 -1.12 -8.58
N ILE A 70 -0.21 0.09 -8.44
CA ILE A 70 -0.76 1.13 -7.56
C ILE A 70 -1.83 1.97 -8.29
N GLU A 71 -1.75 2.08 -9.63
CA GLU A 71 -2.72 2.76 -10.50
C GLU A 71 -4.00 1.94 -10.73
#